data_AF-A0A351F9D4-F1
#
_entry.id   AF-A0A351F9D4-F1
#
_cell.length_a   1.000
_cell.length_b   1.000
_cell.length_c   1.000
_cell.angle_alpha   90.00
_cell.angle_beta   90.00
_cell.angle_gamma   90.00
#
_symmetry.space_group_name_H-M   'P 1'
#
loop_
_entity.id
_entity.type
_entity.pdbx_description
1 polymer ?
#
loop_
_entity_poly.entity_id
_entity_poly.type
_entity_poly.pdbx_seq_one_letter_code
_entity_poly.pdbx_strand_id
1 'polypeptide(L)'
;MPYFLGIDTSNYTTSCAIYDSDTDMVIHRKKLLPVKKGELGLRQSDAVFHHTVQLPELMRELFDGFDGEISAIGVSDAPMRAEGS
;
A
#
# COMPACT_ATOMS: atom_id res chain seq x y z
N MET A 1 20.35 0.12 11.51
CA MET A 1 20.00 -0.29 10.15
C MET A 1 18.55 0.12 9.95
N PRO A 2 18.27 1.26 9.31
CA PRO A 2 16.90 1.75 9.26
C PRO A 2 16.13 1.08 8.12
N TYR A 3 15.11 0.31 8.49
CA TYR A 3 14.07 -0.16 7.58
C TYR A 3 12.94 0.88 7.51
N PHE A 4 12.36 1.06 6.34
CA PHE A 4 11.30 2.03 6.10
C PHE A 4 10.06 1.34 5.54
N LEU A 5 8.90 1.54 6.18
CA LEU A 5 7.63 1.01 5.71
C LEU A 5 6.94 2.03 4.79
N GLY A 6 6.60 1.63 3.58
CA GLY A 6 5.73 2.38 2.67
C GLY A 6 4.32 1.79 2.65
N ILE A 7 3.29 2.63 2.66
CA ILE A 7 1.89 2.26 2.43
C ILE A 7 1.32 3.15 1.33
N ASP A 8 0.70 2.55 0.32
CA ASP A 8 0.05 3.27 -0.77
C ASP A 8 -1.38 2.77 -1.01
N THR A 9 -2.31 3.71 -0.89
CA THR A 9 -3.76 3.54 -1.12
C THR A 9 -4.28 4.67 -2.02
N SER A 10 -3.43 5.19 -2.91
CA SER A 10 -3.73 6.35 -3.74
C SER A 10 -4.76 6.09 -4.85
N ASN A 11 -4.96 4.84 -5.26
CA ASN A 11 -5.81 4.50 -6.40
C ASN A 11 -6.29 3.03 -6.38
N TYR A 12 -6.53 2.40 -7.53
CA TYR A 12 -7.00 1.01 -7.69
C TYR A 12 -6.07 -0.11 -7.16
N THR A 13 -5.03 0.22 -6.38
CA THR A 13 -4.13 -0.77 -5.77
C THR A 13 -3.92 -0.45 -4.30
N THR A 14 -4.11 -1.44 -3.43
CA THR A 14 -3.57 -1.40 -2.07
C THR A 14 -2.16 -1.97 -2.12
N SER A 15 -1.17 -1.26 -1.62
CA SER A 15 0.20 -1.79 -1.56
C SER A 15 0.95 -1.35 -0.31
N CYS A 16 1.93 -2.17 0.07
CA CYS A 16 2.87 -1.86 1.13
C CYS A 16 4.26 -2.43 0.81
N ALA A 17 5.30 -1.77 1.29
CA ALA A 17 6.69 -2.17 1.05
C ALA A 17 7.58 -1.92 2.27
N ILE A 18 8.60 -2.74 2.45
CA ILE A 18 9.73 -2.46 3.35
C ILE A 18 10.94 -2.16 2.48
N TYR A 19 11.56 -1.00 2.71
CA TYR A 19 12.82 -0.60 2.11
C TYR A 19 13.96 -0.74 3.11
N ASP A 20 15.01 -1.45 2.72
CA ASP A 20 16.27 -1.57 3.45
C ASP A 20 17.28 -0.57 2.87
N SER A 21 17.66 0.41 3.68
CA SER A 21 18.57 1.47 3.27
C SER A 21 20.04 1.08 3.22
N ASP A 22 20.43 -0.04 3.84
CA ASP A 22 21.82 -0.52 3.82
C ASP A 22 22.08 -1.36 2.56
N THR A 23 21.08 -2.15 2.13
CA THR A 23 21.19 -3.03 0.96
C THR A 23 20.52 -2.50 -0.31
N ASP A 24 19.79 -1.38 -0.20
CA ASP A 24 18.96 -0.81 -1.28
C ASP A 24 17.89 -1.80 -1.79
N MET A 25 17.45 -2.73 -0.93
CA MET A 25 16.44 -3.74 -1.27
C MET A 25 15.03 -3.30 -0.90
N VAL A 26 14.06 -3.74 -1.69
CA VAL A 26 12.63 -3.50 -1.45
C VAL A 26 11.88 -4.82 -1.44
N ILE A 27 11.19 -5.10 -0.34
CA ILE A 27 10.18 -6.15 -0.25
C ILE A 27 8.82 -5.48 -0.44
N HIS A 28 8.02 -5.96 -1.40
CA HIS A 28 6.77 -5.29 -1.78
C HIS A 28 5.62 -6.28 -1.92
N ARG A 29 4.42 -5.87 -1.49
CA ARG A 29 3.16 -6.59 -1.62
C ARG A 29 2.09 -5.65 -2.14
N LYS A 30 1.24 -6.12 -3.06
CA LYS A 30 0.15 -5.32 -3.63
C LYS A 30 -1.04 -6.16 -4.04
N LYS A 31 -2.22 -5.55 -4.03
CA LYS A 31 -3.48 -6.15 -4.48
C LYS A 31 -4.34 -5.12 -5.20
N LEU A 32 -4.89 -5.51 -6.33
CA LEU A 32 -5.85 -4.68 -7.06
C LEU A 32 -7.17 -4.62 -6.31
N LEU A 33 -7.84 -3.45 -6.36
CA LEU A 33 -9.20 -3.35 -5.88
C LEU A 33 -10.15 -4.10 -6.83
N PRO A 34 -11.09 -4.90 -6.32
CA PRO A 34 -11.96 -5.70 -7.16
C PRO A 34 -13.00 -4.81 -7.85
N VAL A 35 -12.87 -4.63 -9.16
CA VAL A 35 -13.91 -4.01 -10.01
C VAL A 35 -14.83 -5.11 -10.53
N LYS A 36 -16.15 -4.94 -10.43
CA LYS A 36 -17.08 -5.96 -10.95
C LYS A 36 -16.95 -6.05 -12.46
N LYS A 37 -17.14 -7.26 -12.99
CA LYS A 37 -17.07 -7.51 -14.43
C LYS A 37 -18.09 -6.63 -15.17
N GLY A 38 -17.60 -5.81 -16.10
CA GLY A 38 -18.42 -4.91 -16.90
C GLY A 38 -18.57 -3.49 -16.33
N GLU A 39 -18.04 -3.21 -15.13
CA GLU A 39 -17.96 -1.85 -14.59
C GLU A 39 -16.66 -1.16 -15.03
N LEU A 40 -16.70 0.17 -15.13
CA LEU A 40 -15.56 1.00 -15.57
C LEU A 40 -14.68 1.50 -14.41
N GLY A 41 -15.07 1.26 -13.16
CA GLY A 41 -14.35 1.76 -11.98
C GLY A 41 -15.07 1.49 -10.68
N LEU A 42 -14.60 2.11 -9.60
CA LEU A 42 -15.18 2.00 -8.26
C LEU A 42 -15.71 3.34 -7.78
N ARG A 43 -16.75 3.30 -6.95
CA ARG A 43 -17.12 4.48 -6.14
C ARG A 43 -16.01 4.70 -5.11
N GLN A 44 -15.76 5.95 -4.75
CA GLN A 44 -14.74 6.30 -3.76
C GLN A 44 -14.97 5.60 -2.40
N SER A 45 -16.23 5.47 -1.97
CA SER A 45 -16.60 4.72 -0.76
C SER A 45 -16.17 3.25 -0.84
N ASP A 46 -16.36 2.63 -2.01
CA ASP A 46 -16.04 1.22 -2.23
C ASP A 46 -14.52 1.02 -2.27
N ALA A 47 -13.80 1.98 -2.87
CA ALA A 47 -12.34 1.98 -2.87
C ALA A 47 -11.77 2.03 -1.45
N VAL A 48 -12.25 2.95 -0.60
CA VAL A 48 -11.85 3.06 0.82
C VAL A 48 -12.13 1.76 1.57
N PHE A 49 -13.30 1.15 1.35
CA PHE A 49 -13.66 -0.12 1.96
C PHE A 49 -12.68 -1.23 1.55
N HIS A 50 -12.39 -1.36 0.26
CA HIS A 50 -11.50 -2.40 -0.22
C HIS A 50 -10.06 -2.22 0.27
N HIS A 51 -9.52 -1.01 0.33
CA HIS A 51 -8.21 -0.76 0.94
C HIS A 51 -8.15 -1.21 2.40
N THR A 52 -9.18 -0.85 3.18
CA THR A 52 -9.28 -1.22 4.61
C THR A 52 -9.30 -2.74 4.81
N VAL A 53 -9.94 -3.48 3.90
CA VAL A 53 -9.99 -4.95 3.94
C VAL A 53 -8.67 -5.59 3.50
N GLN A 54 -8.02 -5.05 2.46
CA GLN A 54 -6.82 -5.65 1.86
C GLN A 54 -5.55 -5.36 2.65
N LEU A 55 -5.41 -4.17 3.24
CA LEU A 55 -4.17 -3.73 3.88
C LEU A 55 -3.69 -4.68 5.01
N PRO A 56 -4.54 -5.16 5.93
CA PRO A 56 -4.09 -6.08 6.98
C PRO A 56 -3.59 -7.43 6.46
N GLU A 57 -4.09 -7.90 5.32
CA GLU A 57 -3.63 -9.12 4.64
C GLU A 57 -2.23 -8.91 4.07
N LEU A 58 -2.05 -7.82 3.31
CA LEU A 58 -0.75 -7.47 2.72
C LEU A 58 0.31 -7.18 3.77
N MET A 59 -0.06 -6.54 4.88
CA MET A 59 0.86 -6.31 6.01
C MET A 59 1.30 -7.62 6.65
N ARG A 60 0.41 -8.61 6.80
CA ARG A 60 0.81 -9.94 7.30
C ARG A 60 1.79 -10.63 6.35
N GLU A 61 1.55 -10.57 5.05
CA GLU A 61 2.44 -11.15 4.03
C GLU A 61 3.78 -10.42 3.88
N LEU A 62 3.79 -9.11 4.14
CA LEU A 62 4.99 -8.28 4.05
C LEU A 62 5.92 -8.51 5.24
N PHE A 63 5.35 -8.69 6.43
CA PHE A 63 6.09 -8.92 7.67
C PHE A 63 6.38 -10.40 7.94
N ASP A 64 5.91 -11.32 7.08
CA ASP A 64 6.23 -12.73 7.20
C ASP A 64 7.74 -12.96 7.04
N GLY A 65 8.38 -13.41 8.11
CA GLY A 65 9.85 -13.56 8.18
C GLY A 65 10.66 -12.27 8.34
N PHE A 66 10.01 -11.12 8.56
CA PHE A 66 10.70 -9.86 8.86
C PHE A 66 10.88 -9.68 10.37
N ASP A 67 12.12 -9.50 10.81
CA ASP A 67 12.52 -9.35 12.22
C ASP A 67 13.21 -8.00 12.52
N GLY A 68 13.29 -7.11 11.52
CA GLY A 68 13.88 -5.78 11.66
C GLY A 68 12.98 -4.76 12.38
N GLU A 69 13.56 -3.62 12.74
CA GLU A 69 12.82 -2.49 13.32
C GLU A 69 12.54 -1.42 12.26
N ILE A 70 11.26 -1.02 12.15
CA ILE A 70 10.85 0.05 11.24
C ILE A 70 11.21 1.41 11.84
N SER A 71 12.10 2.14 11.18
CA SER A 71 12.58 3.45 11.61
C SER A 71 11.66 4.60 11.22
N ALA A 72 10.91 4.47 10.12
CA ALA A 72 9.85 5.41 9.76
C ALA A 72 8.81 4.78 8.83
N ILE A 73 7.65 5.43 8.73
CA ILE A 73 6.54 5.04 7.87
C ILE A 73 6.25 6.17 6.89
N GLY A 74 6.26 5.86 5.60
CA GLY A 74 5.79 6.73 4.53
C GLY A 74 4.42 6.29 4.04
N VAL A 75 3.52 7.24 3.81
CA VAL A 75 2.17 6.97 3.31
C VAL A 75 1.82 7.86 2.11
N SER A 76 1.02 7.34 1.19
CA SER A 76 0.38 8.16 0.16
C SER A 76 -0.62 9.12 0.81
N ASP A 77 -0.42 10.42 0.63
CA ASP A 77 -1.27 11.47 1.21
C ASP A 77 -2.42 11.89 0.26
N ALA A 78 -2.19 11.82 -1.05
CA ALA A 78 -3.18 12.18 -2.06
C ALA A 78 -3.02 11.31 -3.33
N PRO A 79 -4.11 11.04 -4.09
CA PRO A 79 -4.04 10.34 -5.38
C PRO A 79 -3.11 11.03 -6.36
N MET A 80 -3.17 12.36 -6.38
CA MET A 80 -2.33 13.24 -7.19
C MET A 80 -2.15 14.56 -6.46
N ARG A 81 -0.96 15.16 -6.54
CA ARG A 81 -0.69 16.52 -6.04
C ARG A 81 -1.05 17.56 -7.10
N ALA A 82 -2.30 17.53 -7.55
CA ALA A 82 -2.86 18.51 -8.49
C ALA A 82 -3.99 19.29 -7.83
N GLU A 83 -4.07 20.59 -8.07
CA GLU A 83 -5.20 21.41 -7.60
C GLU A 83 -6.51 20.88 -8.19
N GLY A 84 -7.50 20.59 -7.34
CA GLY A 84 -8.84 20.13 -7.74
C GLY A 84 -9.01 18.63 -7.96
N SER A 85 -8.04 17.80 -7.53
CA SER A 85 -8.16 16.34 -7.46
C SER A 85 -9.05 15.85 -6.32
#